data_AF-A0A805Z6T6-F1
#
_entry.id   AF-A0A805Z6T6-F1
#
_cell.length_a   1.000
_cell.length_b   1.000
_cell.length_c   1.000
_cell.angle_alpha   90.00
_cell.angle_beta   90.00
_cell.angle_gamma   90.00
#
_symmetry.space_group_name_H-M   'P 1'
#
loop_
_entity.id
_entity.type
_entity.pdbx_description
1 polymer ?
#
loop_
_entity_poly.entity_id
_entity_poly.type
_entity_poly.pdbx_seq_one_letter_code
_entity_poly.pdbx_strand_id
1 'polypeptide(L)'
;MDEQEVLRKLGFESEAELLSVKQLAKYHPIYATDYFDLSIDEKETNDSIDRLSVDKTFLPIFYYSVYGRIMISGWRALLNTDYKNKVISINTKDHHESWIKEQRDKTDYFSVDNVMIDEKIPVYLNEQKKEIGRLFLKIDQGHVLGKFSNLLSYIENFLGNEQNINNIDIYPQFARANRNSKKDHGQVNFECIITKHPATPFYYEAEAIFTHPLDKIPIGTRIKIITLEKTEDGHYQKSTDPDAIFEHVFIPNCDYAESDPASVLSSDNTAVDYRNFFKEGDLRALKWKNIDFQK
;
A
#
# COMPACT_ATOMS: atom_id res chain seq x y z
N MET A 1 12.68 16.70 1.45
CA MET A 1 13.31 15.81 2.45
C MET A 1 14.47 15.12 1.75
N ASP A 2 15.53 14.79 2.48
CA ASP A 2 16.70 14.16 1.88
C ASP A 2 16.46 12.67 1.58
N GLU A 3 16.97 12.17 0.45
CA GLU A 3 16.82 10.77 0.03
C GLU A 3 17.39 9.80 1.06
N GLN A 4 18.52 10.15 1.69
CA GLN A 4 19.15 9.29 2.70
C GLN A 4 18.26 9.15 3.93
N GLU A 5 17.51 10.19 4.28
CA GLU A 5 16.52 10.10 5.36
C GLU A 5 15.43 9.07 5.03
N VAL A 6 14.95 9.06 3.79
CA VAL A 6 13.94 8.11 3.31
C VAL A 6 14.48 6.69 3.29
N LEU A 7 15.67 6.46 2.74
CA LEU A 7 16.32 5.14 2.73
C LEU A 7 16.46 4.58 4.14
N ARG A 8 16.94 5.38 5.09
CA ARG A 8 17.00 4.98 6.51
C ARG A 8 15.63 4.58 7.05
N LYS A 9 14.57 5.31 6.71
CA LYS A 9 13.18 5.01 7.16
C LYS A 9 12.55 3.82 6.48
N LEU A 10 13.08 3.40 5.33
CA LEU A 10 12.79 2.13 4.68
C LEU A 10 13.62 0.97 5.26
N GLY A 11 14.51 1.27 6.21
CA GLY A 11 15.38 0.30 6.85
C GLY A 11 16.64 -0.03 6.06
N PHE A 12 17.12 0.91 5.24
CA PHE A 12 18.31 0.77 4.40
C PHE A 12 19.40 1.79 4.75
N GLU A 13 20.65 1.38 4.61
CA GLU A 13 21.81 2.27 4.79
C GLU A 13 22.28 2.87 3.45
N SER A 14 21.80 2.34 2.32
CA SER A 14 22.20 2.80 0.99
C SER A 14 21.15 2.52 -0.09
N GLU A 15 21.23 3.25 -1.20
CA GLU A 15 20.39 3.05 -2.39
C GLU A 15 20.58 1.64 -2.99
N ALA A 16 21.80 1.10 -2.93
CA ALA A 16 22.10 -0.24 -3.42
C ALA A 16 21.26 -1.33 -2.72
N GLU A 17 20.91 -1.13 -1.45
CA GLU A 17 20.03 -2.04 -0.72
C GLU A 17 18.57 -1.93 -1.21
N LEU A 18 18.09 -0.73 -1.53
CA LEU A 18 16.77 -0.54 -2.13
C LEU A 18 16.67 -1.26 -3.49
N LEU A 19 17.71 -1.15 -4.31
CA LEU A 19 17.78 -1.84 -5.61
C LEU A 19 17.88 -3.37 -5.49
N SER A 20 18.28 -3.88 -4.31
CA SER A 20 18.28 -5.32 -4.03
C SER A 20 16.88 -5.89 -3.76
N VAL A 21 15.89 -5.03 -3.50
CA VAL A 21 14.50 -5.44 -3.28
C VAL A 21 13.94 -6.01 -4.57
N LYS A 22 13.65 -7.32 -4.58
CA LYS A 22 13.23 -8.07 -5.78
C LYS A 22 12.04 -7.45 -6.52
N GLN A 23 11.07 -6.89 -5.80
CA GLN A 23 9.89 -6.23 -6.40
C GLN A 23 10.25 -4.91 -7.11
N LEU A 24 11.33 -4.24 -6.68
CA LEU A 24 11.82 -2.99 -7.26
C LEU A 24 13.00 -3.16 -8.22
N ALA A 25 13.71 -4.30 -8.17
CA ALA A 25 14.98 -4.52 -8.88
C ALA A 25 14.91 -4.39 -10.41
N LYS A 26 13.70 -4.45 -11.00
CA LYS A 26 13.49 -4.25 -12.44
C LYS A 26 13.19 -2.80 -12.84
N TYR A 27 13.03 -1.91 -11.86
CA TYR A 27 12.80 -0.49 -12.08
C TYR A 27 14.05 0.30 -11.76
N HIS A 28 14.12 1.52 -12.29
CA HIS A 28 15.11 2.52 -11.91
C HIS A 28 14.41 3.56 -11.06
N PRO A 29 14.47 3.47 -9.71
CA PRO A 29 13.88 4.47 -8.82
C PRO A 29 14.68 5.77 -8.91
N ILE A 30 13.97 6.87 -9.08
CA ILE A 30 14.56 8.21 -9.05
C ILE A 30 13.85 8.97 -7.94
N TYR A 31 14.60 9.35 -6.90
CA TYR A 31 14.02 10.08 -5.79
C TYR A 31 13.55 11.46 -6.24
N ALA A 32 12.28 11.75 -5.98
CA ALA A 32 11.65 13.02 -6.26
C ALA A 32 11.59 13.87 -4.99
N THR A 33 10.40 14.22 -4.52
CA THR A 33 10.23 15.05 -3.32
C THR A 33 10.14 14.21 -2.06
N ASP A 34 9.28 13.21 -2.09
CA ASP A 34 8.93 12.36 -0.96
C ASP A 34 8.38 10.97 -1.39
N TYR A 35 8.64 10.63 -2.65
CA TYR A 35 8.36 9.38 -3.33
C TYR A 35 9.45 9.16 -4.40
N PHE A 36 9.43 8.00 -5.05
CA PHE A 36 10.34 7.69 -6.16
C PHE A 36 9.55 7.54 -7.46
N ASP A 37 10.02 8.19 -8.52
CA ASP A 37 9.58 7.88 -9.89
C ASP A 37 10.20 6.57 -10.34
N LEU A 38 9.47 5.77 -11.11
CA LEU A 38 9.89 4.45 -11.60
C LEU A 38 9.80 4.35 -13.12
N SER A 39 10.81 3.73 -13.74
CA SER A 39 10.77 3.34 -15.16
C SER A 39 9.64 2.35 -15.46
N ILE A 40 9.08 2.38 -16.66
CA ILE A 40 8.02 1.46 -17.10
C ILE A 40 8.58 0.18 -17.75
N ASP A 41 7.92 -0.95 -17.47
CA ASP A 41 7.99 -2.15 -18.31
C ASP A 41 6.77 -2.15 -19.25
N GLU A 42 6.96 -1.67 -20.49
CA GLU A 42 5.89 -1.55 -21.48
C GLU A 42 5.26 -2.90 -21.83
N LYS A 43 6.08 -3.96 -21.89
CA LYS A 43 5.61 -5.28 -22.32
C LYS A 43 4.66 -5.89 -21.30
N GLU A 44 5.08 -5.96 -20.04
CA GLU A 44 4.23 -6.52 -18.97
C GLU A 44 2.93 -5.69 -18.79
N THR A 45 3.03 -4.38 -18.99
CA THR A 45 1.90 -3.46 -18.88
C THR A 45 0.88 -3.73 -19.98
N ASN A 46 1.30 -3.82 -21.24
CA ASN A 46 0.40 -4.11 -22.36
C ASN A 46 -0.24 -5.50 -22.23
N ASP A 47 0.54 -6.53 -21.89
CA ASP A 47 0.02 -7.88 -21.64
C ASP A 47 -1.06 -7.89 -20.54
N SER A 48 -0.92 -7.03 -19.52
CA SER A 48 -1.89 -6.90 -18.43
C SER A 48 -3.15 -6.17 -18.88
N ILE A 49 -3.02 -5.09 -19.65
CA ILE A 49 -4.16 -4.34 -20.22
C ILE A 49 -4.99 -5.26 -21.12
N ASP A 50 -4.34 -6.04 -21.98
CA ASP A 50 -5.02 -6.97 -22.89
C ASP A 50 -5.82 -8.02 -22.12
N ARG A 51 -5.19 -8.68 -21.15
CA ARG A 51 -5.86 -9.69 -20.30
C ARG A 51 -7.05 -9.12 -19.54
N LEU A 52 -6.92 -7.90 -19.02
CA LEU A 52 -8.01 -7.24 -18.31
C LEU A 52 -9.15 -6.85 -19.27
N SER A 53 -8.82 -6.42 -20.48
CA SER A 53 -9.82 -6.01 -21.48
C SER A 53 -10.65 -7.19 -22.00
N VAL A 54 -10.09 -8.40 -22.01
CA VAL A 54 -10.79 -9.60 -22.51
C VAL A 54 -11.56 -10.32 -21.41
N ASP A 55 -10.89 -10.67 -20.31
CA ASP A 55 -11.40 -11.70 -19.39
C ASP A 55 -11.84 -11.16 -18.03
N LYS A 56 -11.25 -10.06 -17.53
CA LYS A 56 -11.38 -9.66 -16.12
C LYS A 56 -11.24 -8.16 -15.89
N THR A 57 -12.10 -7.57 -15.07
CA THR A 57 -11.96 -6.16 -14.66
C THR A 57 -10.78 -5.91 -13.71
N PHE A 58 -10.24 -6.96 -13.07
CA PHE A 58 -9.08 -6.89 -12.20
C PHE A 58 -8.27 -8.21 -12.17
N LEU A 59 -7.00 -8.14 -11.77
CA LEU A 59 -6.06 -9.25 -11.65
C LEU A 59 -5.20 -9.11 -10.39
N PRO A 60 -4.95 -10.19 -9.64
CA PRO A 60 -3.99 -10.16 -8.54
C PRO A 60 -2.54 -10.06 -9.05
N ILE A 61 -1.68 -9.42 -8.25
CA ILE A 61 -0.23 -9.42 -8.39
C ILE A 61 0.32 -10.43 -7.39
N PHE A 62 1.05 -11.43 -7.88
CA PHE A 62 1.63 -12.48 -7.06
C PHE A 62 3.12 -12.24 -6.81
N TYR A 63 3.54 -12.26 -5.55
CA TYR A 63 4.94 -12.25 -5.16
C TYR A 63 5.39 -13.67 -4.76
N TYR A 64 6.39 -14.18 -5.49
CA TYR A 64 6.95 -15.52 -5.32
C TYR A 64 8.24 -15.49 -4.51
N SER A 65 8.24 -16.18 -3.38
CA SER A 65 9.40 -16.35 -2.50
C SER A 65 10.20 -17.62 -2.79
N VAL A 66 11.47 -17.65 -2.34
CA VAL A 66 12.44 -18.74 -2.52
C VAL A 66 11.98 -20.08 -1.91
N TYR A 67 10.91 -20.10 -1.11
CA TYR A 67 10.34 -21.30 -0.47
C TYR A 67 8.96 -21.70 -0.99
N GLY A 68 8.56 -21.21 -2.18
CA GLY A 68 7.30 -21.61 -2.81
C GLY A 68 6.04 -21.02 -2.18
N ARG A 69 6.16 -20.08 -1.23
CA ARG A 69 5.02 -19.28 -0.78
C ARG A 69 4.68 -18.25 -1.85
N ILE A 70 3.41 -18.24 -2.23
CA ILE A 70 2.78 -17.26 -3.11
C ILE A 70 1.96 -16.34 -2.21
N MET A 71 2.25 -15.03 -2.24
CA MET A 71 1.40 -14.02 -1.63
C MET A 71 0.81 -13.13 -2.72
N ILE A 72 -0.42 -12.66 -2.52
CA ILE A 72 -0.97 -11.58 -3.33
C ILE A 72 -0.47 -10.28 -2.70
N SER A 73 0.40 -9.56 -3.42
CA SER A 73 0.98 -8.29 -2.96
C SER A 73 0.21 -7.07 -3.48
N GLY A 74 -0.75 -7.27 -4.38
CA GLY A 74 -1.55 -6.17 -4.89
C GLY A 74 -2.44 -6.55 -6.06
N TRP A 75 -2.86 -5.53 -6.81
CA TRP A 75 -3.93 -5.64 -7.78
C TRP A 75 -3.68 -4.79 -9.03
N ARG A 76 -4.16 -5.28 -10.16
CA ARG A 76 -4.29 -4.57 -11.43
C ARG A 76 -5.75 -4.43 -11.76
N ALA A 77 -6.19 -3.28 -12.26
CA ALA A 77 -7.58 -3.04 -12.60
C ALA A 77 -7.73 -2.07 -13.76
N LEU A 78 -8.83 -2.23 -14.51
CA LEU A 78 -9.31 -1.21 -15.43
C LEU A 78 -10.39 -0.37 -14.73
N LEU A 79 -10.12 0.92 -14.56
CA LEU A 79 -10.98 1.87 -13.88
C LEU A 79 -11.73 2.74 -14.91
N ASN A 80 -12.91 3.23 -14.52
CA ASN A 80 -13.74 4.13 -15.34
C ASN A 80 -14.05 3.59 -16.75
N THR A 81 -14.14 2.27 -16.89
CA THR A 81 -14.49 1.58 -18.14
C THR A 81 -15.97 1.21 -18.20
N ASP A 82 -16.45 0.83 -19.39
CA ASP A 82 -17.88 0.54 -19.66
C ASP A 82 -18.41 -0.72 -18.96
N TYR A 83 -17.56 -1.50 -18.29
CA TYR A 83 -17.95 -2.71 -17.55
C TYR A 83 -18.85 -2.43 -16.32
N LYS A 84 -19.10 -1.15 -15.99
CA LYS A 84 -19.96 -0.67 -14.88
C LYS A 84 -21.37 -1.27 -14.83
N ASN A 85 -21.85 -1.92 -15.89
CA ASN A 85 -23.20 -2.50 -15.95
C ASN A 85 -23.33 -3.96 -15.51
N LYS A 86 -22.27 -4.64 -15.04
CA LYS A 86 -22.45 -5.93 -14.34
C LYS A 86 -22.88 -5.68 -12.90
N VAL A 87 -24.18 -5.68 -12.66
CA VAL A 87 -24.74 -5.79 -11.30
C VAL A 87 -24.40 -7.19 -10.79
N ILE A 88 -23.40 -7.29 -9.91
CA ILE A 88 -23.16 -8.53 -9.17
C ILE A 88 -23.88 -8.39 -7.84
N SER A 89 -24.98 -9.12 -7.68
CA SER A 89 -25.65 -9.27 -6.38
C SER A 89 -24.75 -10.09 -5.46
N ILE A 90 -24.12 -9.43 -4.49
CA ILE A 90 -23.38 -10.14 -3.44
C ILE A 90 -24.40 -10.69 -2.44
N ASN A 91 -24.33 -11.99 -2.17
CA ASN A 91 -25.03 -12.57 -1.03
C ASN A 91 -24.15 -12.32 0.21
N THR A 92 -24.43 -11.22 0.92
CA THR A 92 -23.67 -10.71 2.08
C THR A 92 -23.78 -11.57 3.34
N LYS A 93 -24.27 -12.82 3.23
CA LYS A 93 -24.71 -13.59 4.39
C LYS A 93 -23.65 -14.40 5.12
N ASP A 94 -22.46 -14.60 4.56
CA ASP A 94 -21.41 -15.42 5.19
C ASP A 94 -20.02 -14.77 5.08
N HIS A 95 -19.87 -13.54 5.58
CA HIS A 95 -18.53 -12.97 5.80
C HIS A 95 -18.03 -13.35 7.20
N HIS A 96 -17.12 -14.31 7.27
CA HIS A 96 -16.37 -14.59 8.48
C HIS A 96 -15.36 -13.45 8.78
N GLU A 97 -14.94 -13.30 10.04
CA GLU A 97 -14.00 -12.25 10.44
C GLU A 97 -12.65 -12.36 9.70
N SER A 98 -11.97 -11.22 9.48
CA SER A 98 -10.68 -11.22 8.77
C SER A 98 -9.58 -11.93 9.58
N TRP A 99 -8.57 -12.53 8.93
CA TRP A 99 -7.45 -13.20 9.61
C TRP A 99 -6.77 -12.28 10.63
N ILE A 100 -6.64 -10.99 10.31
CA ILE A 100 -6.17 -9.97 11.26
C ILE A 100 -7.01 -10.06 12.56
N LYS A 101 -8.35 -10.07 12.48
CA LYS A 101 -9.23 -10.27 13.65
C LYS A 101 -9.11 -11.65 14.29
N GLU A 102 -8.90 -12.73 13.53
CA GLU A 102 -8.69 -14.07 14.07
C GLU A 102 -7.35 -14.23 14.83
N GLN A 103 -6.35 -13.41 14.52
CA GLN A 103 -5.06 -13.39 15.20
C GLN A 103 -5.07 -12.56 16.49
N ARG A 104 -6.14 -11.81 16.77
CA ARG A 104 -6.28 -10.94 17.95
C ARG A 104 -5.88 -11.63 19.27
N ASP A 105 -6.27 -12.89 19.43
CA ASP A 105 -6.01 -13.67 20.65
C ASP A 105 -4.62 -14.33 20.68
N LYS A 106 -3.85 -14.23 19.60
CA LYS A 106 -2.57 -14.95 19.40
C LYS A 106 -1.35 -14.03 19.31
N THR A 107 -1.54 -12.73 19.14
CA THR A 107 -0.46 -11.78 18.88
C THR A 107 -0.13 -10.90 20.10
N ASP A 108 1.14 -10.52 20.23
CA ASP A 108 1.58 -9.57 21.26
C ASP A 108 0.77 -8.26 21.13
N TYR A 109 0.38 -7.71 22.28
CA TYR A 109 -0.44 -6.52 22.41
C TYR A 109 0.10 -5.31 21.62
N PHE A 110 1.42 -5.23 21.47
CA PHE A 110 2.11 -4.16 20.75
C PHE A 110 2.40 -4.47 19.28
N SER A 111 1.87 -5.58 18.75
CA SER A 111 1.86 -5.86 17.32
C SER A 111 0.99 -4.83 16.60
N VAL A 112 1.45 -4.37 15.43
CA VAL A 112 0.66 -3.54 14.53
C VAL A 112 -0.67 -4.21 14.18
N ASP A 113 -0.74 -5.54 14.12
CA ASP A 113 -1.98 -6.29 13.86
C ASP A 113 -3.08 -5.90 14.85
N ASN A 114 -2.73 -5.72 16.13
CA ASN A 114 -3.67 -5.29 17.16
C ASN A 114 -4.08 -3.82 16.98
N VAL A 115 -3.20 -2.94 16.51
CA VAL A 115 -3.57 -1.55 16.15
C VAL A 115 -4.55 -1.51 14.96
N MET A 116 -4.50 -2.52 14.10
CA MET A 116 -5.40 -2.66 12.96
C MET A 116 -6.77 -3.23 13.33
N ILE A 117 -6.93 -3.80 14.53
CA ILE A 117 -8.17 -4.44 15.03
C ILE A 117 -8.80 -3.61 16.14
N ASP A 118 -8.01 -3.26 17.14
CA ASP A 118 -8.45 -2.64 18.38
C ASP A 118 -8.52 -1.11 18.22
N GLU A 119 -9.58 -0.52 18.77
CA GLU A 119 -9.75 0.93 18.73
C GLU A 119 -8.75 1.67 19.61
N LYS A 120 -8.17 0.99 20.62
CA LYS A 120 -7.19 1.56 21.55
C LYS A 120 -6.19 0.51 22.07
N ILE A 121 -4.98 0.98 22.39
CA ILE A 121 -3.91 0.22 23.03
C ILE A 121 -3.34 0.96 24.27
N PRO A 122 -3.07 0.32 25.43
CA PRO A 122 -2.26 0.87 26.50
C PRO A 122 -0.88 1.27 26.04
N VAL A 123 -0.50 2.47 26.45
CA VAL A 123 0.83 3.05 26.38
C VAL A 123 1.08 3.88 27.63
N TYR A 124 2.31 4.28 27.86
CA TYR A 124 2.68 5.25 28.87
C TYR A 124 2.97 6.59 28.21
N LEU A 125 2.25 7.62 28.65
CA LEU A 125 2.45 9.02 28.25
C LEU A 125 2.80 9.81 29.50
N ASN A 126 4.04 10.31 29.59
CA ASN A 126 4.57 10.96 30.79
C ASN A 126 4.38 10.09 32.05
N GLU A 127 4.82 8.83 32.00
CA GLU A 127 4.73 7.83 33.08
C GLU A 127 3.30 7.44 33.49
N GLN A 128 2.27 7.97 32.82
CA GLN A 128 0.87 7.61 33.05
C GLN A 128 0.38 6.62 32.00
N LYS A 129 -0.14 5.48 32.46
CA LYS A 129 -0.80 4.49 31.61
C LYS A 129 -2.07 5.08 31.00
N LYS A 130 -2.16 5.13 29.68
CA LYS A 130 -3.29 5.63 28.90
C LYS A 130 -3.61 4.68 27.76
N GLU A 131 -4.87 4.64 27.35
CA GLU A 131 -5.29 3.95 26.14
C GLU A 131 -5.33 4.96 24.99
N ILE A 132 -4.55 4.72 23.94
CA ILE A 132 -4.52 5.57 22.74
C ILE A 132 -5.02 4.79 21.53
N GLY A 133 -5.74 5.48 20.64
CA GLY A 133 -6.21 4.86 19.38
C GLY A 133 -5.21 4.99 18.23
N ARG A 134 -5.45 4.23 17.15
CA ARG A 134 -4.65 4.24 15.90
C ARG A 134 -4.34 5.62 15.34
N LEU A 135 -5.29 6.55 15.47
CA LEU A 135 -5.15 7.94 14.99
C LEU A 135 -4.03 8.68 15.72
N PHE A 136 -3.80 8.37 16.99
CA PHE A 136 -2.71 8.95 17.76
C PHE A 136 -1.35 8.39 17.30
N LEU A 137 -1.28 7.09 16.99
CA LEU A 137 -0.07 6.45 16.45
C LEU A 137 0.22 6.86 15.00
N LYS A 138 -0.71 7.56 14.33
CA LYS A 138 -0.64 7.89 12.90
C LYS A 138 -0.41 6.64 12.03
N ILE A 139 -1.04 5.52 12.37
CA ILE A 139 -1.05 4.30 11.53
C ILE A 139 -2.48 4.05 11.06
N ASP A 140 -2.61 3.76 9.77
CA ASP A 140 -3.86 3.55 9.07
C ASP A 140 -3.98 2.13 8.48
N GLN A 141 -5.24 1.77 8.23
CA GLN A 141 -5.63 0.72 7.30
C GLN A 141 -5.46 1.19 5.85
N GLY A 142 -4.22 1.13 5.35
CA GLY A 142 -3.88 1.49 3.97
C GLY A 142 -4.35 0.41 3.01
N HIS A 143 -5.17 0.79 2.02
CA HIS A 143 -5.62 -0.17 1.00
C HIS A 143 -4.58 -0.20 -0.12
N VAL A 144 -4.25 -1.37 -0.68
CA VAL A 144 -3.38 -1.49 -1.86
C VAL A 144 -4.15 -0.98 -3.06
N LEU A 145 -5.34 -1.54 -3.31
CA LEU A 145 -6.30 -0.98 -4.27
C LEU A 145 -7.14 0.09 -3.56
N GLY A 146 -6.91 1.35 -3.90
CA GLY A 146 -7.74 2.45 -3.40
C GLY A 146 -9.24 2.23 -3.61
N LYS A 147 -10.06 2.85 -2.76
CA LYS A 147 -11.54 2.74 -2.83
C LYS A 147 -12.13 3.63 -3.93
N PHE A 148 -11.77 3.36 -5.18
CA PHE A 148 -12.14 4.19 -6.34
C PHE A 148 -13.56 3.96 -6.86
N SER A 149 -14.15 2.80 -6.57
CA SER A 149 -15.51 2.40 -6.99
C SER A 149 -15.88 1.04 -6.37
N ASN A 150 -17.01 0.46 -6.78
CA ASN A 150 -17.52 -0.86 -6.36
C ASN A 150 -16.60 -2.06 -6.69
N LEU A 151 -15.31 -1.84 -7.04
CA LEU A 151 -14.35 -2.91 -7.36
C LEU A 151 -13.97 -3.77 -6.15
N LEU A 152 -14.14 -3.26 -4.92
CA LEU A 152 -14.02 -4.09 -3.72
C LEU A 152 -14.98 -5.28 -3.78
N SER A 153 -16.22 -5.06 -4.22
CA SER A 153 -17.20 -6.12 -4.45
C SER A 153 -16.76 -7.13 -5.50
N TYR A 154 -15.99 -6.70 -6.50
CA TYR A 154 -15.43 -7.61 -7.50
C TYR A 154 -14.32 -8.47 -6.91
N ILE A 155 -13.41 -7.87 -6.13
CA ILE A 155 -12.35 -8.59 -5.40
C ILE A 155 -12.95 -9.62 -4.45
N GLU A 156 -14.02 -9.25 -3.73
CA GLU A 156 -14.77 -10.14 -2.85
C GLU A 156 -15.24 -11.41 -3.57
N ASN A 157 -15.82 -11.25 -4.76
CA ASN A 157 -16.27 -12.39 -5.56
C ASN A 157 -15.11 -13.26 -6.08
N PHE A 158 -13.94 -12.70 -6.35
CA PHE A 158 -12.78 -13.47 -6.83
C PHE A 158 -12.09 -14.27 -5.73
N LEU A 159 -12.02 -13.72 -4.51
CA LEU A 159 -11.43 -14.40 -3.37
C LEU A 159 -12.41 -15.39 -2.70
N GLY A 160 -13.71 -15.23 -2.93
CA GLY A 160 -14.77 -16.01 -2.27
C GLY A 160 -15.22 -15.38 -0.94
N ASN A 161 -16.35 -15.83 -0.39
CA ASN A 161 -16.95 -15.27 0.84
C ASN A 161 -16.10 -15.45 2.12
N GLU A 162 -14.95 -16.13 2.05
CA GLU A 162 -14.09 -16.35 3.20
C GLU A 162 -12.98 -15.28 3.33
N GLN A 163 -13.17 -14.40 4.32
CA GLN A 163 -12.15 -13.79 5.20
C GLN A 163 -11.04 -12.86 4.64
N ASN A 164 -10.72 -12.87 3.34
CA ASN A 164 -9.37 -12.45 2.91
C ASN A 164 -9.22 -11.13 2.15
N ILE A 165 -10.29 -10.42 1.78
CA ILE A 165 -10.15 -9.14 1.04
C ILE A 165 -9.39 -8.11 1.87
N ASN A 166 -9.82 -7.88 3.11
CA ASN A 166 -9.12 -6.96 4.00
C ASN A 166 -7.70 -7.43 4.33
N ASN A 167 -7.40 -8.74 4.35
CA ASN A 167 -6.04 -9.20 4.65
C ASN A 167 -5.08 -9.07 3.47
N ILE A 168 -5.61 -9.15 2.25
CA ILE A 168 -4.83 -9.10 1.01
C ILE A 168 -4.72 -7.68 0.48
N ASP A 169 -5.74 -6.87 0.72
CA ASP A 169 -5.82 -5.50 0.23
C ASP A 169 -5.48 -4.45 1.30
N ILE A 170 -5.49 -4.77 2.60
CA ILE A 170 -5.15 -3.81 3.65
C ILE A 170 -3.86 -4.20 4.35
N TYR A 171 -2.96 -3.24 4.49
CA TYR A 171 -1.73 -3.34 5.28
C TYR A 171 -1.59 -2.13 6.20
N PRO A 172 -0.79 -2.24 7.28
CA PRO A 172 -0.45 -1.09 8.10
C PRO A 172 0.35 -0.07 7.31
N GLN A 173 -0.18 1.14 7.20
CA GLN A 173 0.47 2.24 6.48
C GLN A 173 0.51 3.47 7.37
N PHE A 174 1.63 4.19 7.41
CA PHE A 174 1.67 5.48 8.10
C PHE A 174 0.65 6.43 7.47
N ALA A 175 -0.07 7.17 8.31
CA ALA A 175 -1.18 8.03 7.89
C ALA A 175 -0.75 9.10 6.88
N ARG A 176 0.53 9.51 6.90
CA ARG A 176 1.11 10.38 5.88
C ARG A 176 1.19 9.69 4.52
N ALA A 177 1.82 8.52 4.46
CA ALA A 177 1.95 7.72 3.25
C ALA A 177 0.57 7.33 2.68
N ASN A 178 -0.45 7.18 3.52
CA ASN A 178 -1.82 6.91 3.09
C ASN A 178 -2.60 8.16 2.64
N ARG A 179 -2.71 9.18 3.49
CA ARG A 179 -3.71 10.28 3.40
C ARG A 179 -3.19 11.63 2.93
N ASN A 180 -1.89 11.80 2.71
CA ASN A 180 -1.38 13.13 2.34
C ASN A 180 -1.61 13.41 0.84
N SER A 181 -2.38 14.46 0.56
CA SER A 181 -2.81 14.87 -0.79
C SER A 181 -2.32 16.26 -1.20
N LYS A 182 -1.49 16.92 -0.37
CA LYS A 182 -1.16 18.34 -0.54
C LYS A 182 0.31 18.63 -0.70
N LYS A 183 1.10 18.34 0.34
CA LYS A 183 2.48 18.81 0.48
C LYS A 183 3.51 17.71 0.32
N ASP A 184 3.12 16.50 0.70
CA ASP A 184 3.91 15.29 0.58
C ASP A 184 2.96 14.28 -0.09
N HIS A 185 3.39 13.71 -1.20
CA HIS A 185 2.61 12.85 -2.08
C HIS A 185 2.46 11.47 -1.43
N GLY A 186 1.45 11.33 -0.58
CA GLY A 186 0.96 10.04 -0.16
C GLY A 186 0.17 9.35 -1.28
N GLN A 187 -0.23 8.10 -1.04
CA GLN A 187 -1.04 7.30 -1.94
C GLN A 187 -2.25 8.08 -2.45
N VAL A 188 -3.04 8.68 -1.55
CA VAL A 188 -4.24 9.44 -1.94
C VAL A 188 -3.97 10.55 -2.96
N ASN A 189 -2.76 11.13 -3.02
CA ASN A 189 -2.42 12.15 -3.99
C ASN A 189 -2.55 11.64 -5.43
N PHE A 190 -1.94 10.48 -5.71
CA PHE A 190 -1.99 9.82 -7.01
C PHE A 190 -3.38 9.25 -7.28
N GLU A 191 -4.00 8.67 -6.26
CA GLU A 191 -5.36 8.13 -6.34
C GLU A 191 -6.42 9.21 -6.67
N CYS A 192 -6.21 10.44 -6.19
CA CYS A 192 -7.06 11.58 -6.53
C CYS A 192 -7.03 11.94 -8.03
N ILE A 193 -6.01 11.52 -8.79
CA ILE A 193 -5.97 11.73 -10.25
C ILE A 193 -7.15 11.03 -10.90
N ILE A 194 -7.43 9.78 -10.53
CA ILE A 194 -8.53 8.97 -11.09
C ILE A 194 -9.88 9.60 -10.77
N THR A 195 -10.07 10.07 -9.53
CA THR A 195 -11.35 10.66 -9.11
C THR A 195 -11.61 12.03 -9.73
N LYS A 196 -10.56 12.78 -10.08
CA LYS A 196 -10.65 14.04 -10.83
C LYS A 196 -10.98 13.84 -12.32
N HIS A 197 -10.79 12.63 -12.86
CA HIS A 197 -11.01 12.32 -14.28
C HIS A 197 -12.02 11.15 -14.44
N PRO A 198 -13.29 11.31 -13.99
CA PRO A 198 -14.26 10.23 -13.95
C PRO A 198 -14.70 9.68 -15.33
N ALA A 199 -14.47 10.45 -16.40
CA ALA A 199 -14.77 10.07 -17.77
C ALA A 199 -13.57 9.42 -18.49
N THR A 200 -12.40 9.43 -17.87
CA THR A 200 -11.17 8.89 -18.46
C THR A 200 -10.97 7.45 -17.99
N PRO A 201 -10.86 6.47 -18.89
CA PRO A 201 -10.54 5.10 -18.52
C PRO A 201 -9.06 5.01 -18.13
N PHE A 202 -8.76 4.24 -17.08
CA PHE A 202 -7.40 4.08 -16.58
C PHE A 202 -7.03 2.61 -16.41
N TYR A 203 -5.78 2.27 -16.72
CA TYR A 203 -5.11 1.12 -16.14
C TYR A 203 -4.52 1.56 -14.80
N TYR A 204 -4.84 0.82 -13.75
CA TYR A 204 -4.32 1.04 -12.42
C TYR A 204 -3.66 -0.23 -11.91
N GLU A 205 -2.46 -0.11 -11.37
CA GLU A 205 -1.73 -1.20 -10.74
C GLU A 205 -1.15 -0.70 -9.44
N ALA A 206 -1.47 -1.38 -8.33
CA ALA A 206 -0.90 -1.07 -7.03
C ALA A 206 -0.36 -2.32 -6.37
N GLU A 207 0.79 -2.19 -5.72
CA GLU A 207 1.52 -3.31 -5.12
C GLU A 207 2.21 -2.88 -3.82
N ALA A 208 1.94 -3.60 -2.74
CA ALA A 208 2.71 -3.51 -1.50
C ALA A 208 4.11 -4.12 -1.71
N ILE A 209 5.14 -3.33 -1.39
CA ILE A 209 6.54 -3.69 -1.59
C ILE A 209 7.14 -4.13 -0.26
N PHE A 210 7.72 -5.33 -0.22
CA PHE A 210 8.38 -5.88 0.95
C PHE A 210 9.87 -6.07 0.69
N THR A 211 10.71 -5.72 1.67
CA THR A 211 12.15 -6.04 1.59
C THR A 211 12.37 -7.55 1.58
N HIS A 212 11.62 -8.28 2.40
CA HIS A 212 11.64 -9.74 2.45
C HIS A 212 10.21 -10.33 2.46
N PRO A 213 9.94 -11.47 1.80
CA PRO A 213 8.60 -12.09 1.75
C PRO A 213 7.99 -12.53 3.09
N LEU A 214 8.72 -12.41 4.20
CA LEU A 214 8.26 -12.78 5.54
C LEU A 214 8.09 -11.56 6.44
N ASP A 215 8.39 -10.36 5.91
CA ASP A 215 8.14 -9.13 6.65
C ASP A 215 6.63 -8.94 6.82
N LYS A 216 6.22 -8.43 7.98
CA LYS A 216 4.81 -8.20 8.28
C LYS A 216 4.28 -6.89 7.70
N ILE A 217 5.16 -5.90 7.51
CA ILE A 217 4.77 -4.58 7.03
C ILE A 217 5.56 -4.26 5.75
N PRO A 218 4.89 -3.80 4.68
CA PRO A 218 5.59 -3.36 3.48
C PRO A 218 6.34 -2.07 3.74
N ILE A 219 7.50 -1.93 3.10
CA ILE A 219 8.30 -0.71 3.12
C ILE A 219 7.68 0.42 2.30
N GLY A 220 6.67 0.13 1.47
CA GLY A 220 5.98 1.13 0.68
C GLY A 220 5.03 0.53 -0.33
N THR A 221 4.51 1.38 -1.19
CA THR A 221 3.47 1.04 -2.17
C THR A 221 3.87 1.54 -3.52
N ARG A 222 3.97 0.63 -4.49
CA ARG A 222 4.11 0.99 -5.89
C ARG A 222 2.74 1.26 -6.48
N ILE A 223 2.59 2.35 -7.22
CA ILE A 223 1.37 2.70 -7.95
C ILE A 223 1.75 3.00 -9.40
N LYS A 224 0.98 2.45 -10.35
CA LYS A 224 1.04 2.78 -11.77
C LYS A 224 -0.34 3.20 -12.25
N ILE A 225 -0.44 4.35 -12.88
CA ILE A 225 -1.67 4.90 -13.46
C ILE A 225 -1.37 5.27 -14.91
N ILE A 226 -2.18 4.75 -15.83
CA ILE A 226 -2.01 5.01 -17.27
C ILE A 226 -3.37 5.32 -17.86
N THR A 227 -3.49 6.46 -18.54
CA THR A 227 -4.68 6.76 -19.36
C THR A 227 -4.81 5.74 -20.48
N LEU A 228 -6.03 5.21 -20.64
CA LEU A 228 -6.37 4.31 -21.72
C LEU A 228 -7.20 5.02 -22.78
N GLU A 229 -7.20 4.44 -23.98
CA GLU A 229 -8.14 4.77 -25.04
C GLU A 229 -8.80 3.49 -25.53
N LYS A 230 -10.03 3.64 -26.03
CA LYS A 230 -10.80 2.51 -26.57
C LYS A 230 -10.54 2.43 -28.07
N THR A 231 -10.09 1.26 -28.52
CA THR A 231 -9.91 0.93 -29.95
C THR A 231 -11.26 0.81 -30.66
N GLU A 232 -11.24 0.84 -31.99
CA GLU A 232 -12.44 0.64 -32.82
C GLU A 232 -13.10 -0.72 -32.55
N ASP A 233 -12.30 -1.75 -32.27
CA ASP A 233 -12.75 -3.10 -31.93
C ASP A 233 -13.27 -3.23 -30.48
N GLY A 234 -13.24 -2.13 -29.72
CA GLY A 234 -13.81 -2.05 -28.37
C GLY A 234 -12.87 -2.49 -27.24
N HIS A 235 -11.63 -2.85 -27.54
CA HIS A 235 -10.58 -3.15 -26.56
C HIS A 235 -9.92 -1.87 -26.03
N TYR A 236 -9.41 -1.90 -24.79
CA TYR A 236 -8.62 -0.79 -24.26
C TYR A 236 -7.14 -0.98 -24.57
N GLN A 237 -6.46 0.12 -24.90
CA GLN A 237 -5.01 0.18 -25.05
C GLN A 237 -4.47 1.43 -24.34
N LYS A 238 -3.16 1.48 -24.10
CA LYS A 238 -2.50 2.69 -23.61
C LYS A 238 -2.76 3.86 -24.57
N SER A 239 -3.12 5.02 -24.03
CA SER A 239 -3.37 6.19 -24.88
C SER A 239 -2.09 6.67 -25.56
N THR A 240 -2.26 7.11 -26.80
CA THR A 240 -1.18 7.71 -27.61
C THR A 240 -1.14 9.24 -27.51
N ASP A 241 -2.08 9.84 -26.78
CA ASP A 241 -2.13 11.28 -26.52
C ASP A 241 -0.87 11.71 -25.75
N PRO A 242 -0.09 12.70 -26.25
CA PRO A 242 1.07 13.24 -25.54
C PRO A 242 0.74 13.80 -24.15
N ASP A 243 -0.49 14.25 -23.93
CA ASP A 243 -0.97 14.81 -22.67
C ASP A 243 -1.66 13.74 -21.79
N ALA A 244 -1.60 12.46 -22.19
CA ALA A 244 -2.10 11.35 -21.40
C ALA A 244 -1.40 11.27 -20.03
N ILE A 245 -2.20 11.02 -18.99
CA ILE A 245 -1.70 10.83 -17.64
C ILE A 245 -0.90 9.53 -17.59
N PHE A 246 0.33 9.66 -17.09
CA PHE A 246 1.21 8.56 -16.78
C PHE A 246 1.88 8.81 -15.44
N GLU A 247 1.61 7.93 -14.48
CA GLU A 247 2.26 7.92 -13.17
C GLU A 247 2.80 6.53 -12.92
N HIS A 248 4.07 6.40 -12.53
CA HIS A 248 4.62 5.15 -12.05
C HIS A 248 5.57 5.45 -10.90
N VAL A 249 5.09 5.22 -9.69
CA VAL A 249 5.74 5.73 -8.48
C VAL A 249 5.86 4.66 -7.41
N PHE A 250 6.86 4.79 -6.55
CA PHE A 250 6.99 4.07 -5.29
C PHE A 250 6.87 5.06 -4.13
N ILE A 251 5.88 4.83 -3.27
CA ILE A 251 5.53 5.68 -2.13
C ILE A 251 6.07 5.01 -0.85
N PRO A 252 7.10 5.58 -0.21
CA PRO A 252 7.66 5.07 1.03
C PRO A 252 6.63 4.99 2.16
N ASN A 253 6.59 3.88 2.89
CA ASN A 253 5.75 3.71 4.08
C ASN A 253 6.47 4.22 5.33
N CYS A 254 6.51 5.55 5.51
CA CYS A 254 7.16 6.14 6.67
C CYS A 254 6.50 7.43 7.16
N ASP A 255 6.79 7.77 8.42
CA ASP A 255 6.45 9.05 9.03
C ASP A 255 7.68 9.98 9.00
N TYR A 256 7.58 11.14 8.33
CA TYR A 256 8.72 12.04 8.13
C TYR A 256 8.97 12.96 9.34
N ALA A 257 9.43 12.33 10.42
CA ALA A 257 9.61 12.88 11.77
C ALA A 257 10.49 14.12 11.95
N GLU A 258 11.44 14.34 11.05
CA GLU A 258 12.41 15.44 11.15
C GLU A 258 11.90 16.72 10.53
N SER A 259 10.92 16.63 9.61
CA SER A 259 10.31 17.76 8.92
C SER A 259 8.89 18.08 9.40
N ASP A 260 8.21 17.15 10.07
CA ASP A 260 6.85 17.34 10.61
C ASP A 260 6.86 17.42 12.15
N PRO A 261 6.59 18.60 12.74
CA PRO A 261 6.43 18.76 14.19
C PRO A 261 5.31 17.87 14.76
N ALA A 262 4.33 17.49 13.95
CA ALA A 262 3.24 16.63 14.37
C ALA A 262 3.61 15.14 14.36
N SER A 263 4.76 14.74 13.79
CA SER A 263 5.19 13.33 13.80
C SER A 263 5.33 12.79 15.21
N VAL A 264 4.96 11.53 15.38
CA VAL A 264 4.98 10.83 16.66
C VAL A 264 6.22 9.98 16.86
N LEU A 265 7.08 9.86 15.85
CA LEU A 265 8.35 9.14 15.92
C LEU A 265 9.51 10.08 16.29
N SER A 266 10.50 9.57 17.00
CA SER A 266 11.76 10.29 17.24
C SER A 266 12.64 10.30 15.99
N SER A 267 13.45 11.35 15.82
CA SER A 267 14.52 11.41 14.81
C SER A 267 15.64 10.39 15.09
N ASP A 268 15.76 9.90 16.32
CA ASP A 268 16.84 8.99 16.76
C ASP A 268 16.67 7.55 16.26
N ASN A 269 15.63 7.25 15.49
CA ASN A 269 15.43 5.93 14.89
C ASN A 269 16.55 5.64 13.87
N THR A 270 17.11 4.44 13.90
CA THR A 270 18.13 3.99 12.95
C THR A 270 17.49 3.17 11.82
N ALA A 271 18.24 2.88 10.75
CA ALA A 271 17.75 1.96 9.71
C ALA A 271 17.42 0.58 10.30
N VAL A 272 18.20 0.12 11.30
CA VAL A 272 17.94 -1.13 12.02
C VAL A 272 16.62 -1.10 12.78
N ASP A 273 16.27 0.02 13.42
CA ASP A 273 15.00 0.20 14.14
C ASP A 273 13.82 0.03 13.17
N TYR A 274 13.87 0.71 12.01
CA TYR A 274 12.86 0.58 10.95
C TYR A 274 12.81 -0.83 10.34
N ARG A 275 13.97 -1.44 10.07
CA ARG A 275 14.03 -2.80 9.53
C ARG A 275 13.38 -3.81 10.47
N ASN A 276 13.64 -3.71 11.77
CA ASN A 276 13.02 -4.56 12.80
C ASN A 276 11.51 -4.34 12.86
N PHE A 277 11.06 -3.09 12.77
CA PHE A 277 9.63 -2.76 12.69
C PHE A 277 8.97 -3.42 11.47
N PHE A 278 9.54 -3.29 10.26
CA PHE A 278 8.94 -3.89 9.07
C PHE A 278 8.88 -5.41 9.14
N LYS A 279 9.96 -6.02 9.67
CA LYS A 279 10.07 -7.46 9.79
C LYS A 279 9.03 -8.05 10.73
N GLU A 280 8.91 -7.51 11.95
CA GLU A 280 8.13 -8.14 13.03
C GLU A 280 6.79 -7.45 13.31
N GLY A 281 6.58 -6.25 12.78
CA GLY A 281 5.42 -5.41 13.08
C GLY A 281 5.33 -4.92 14.52
N ASP A 282 6.44 -4.94 15.26
CA ASP A 282 6.47 -4.54 16.68
C ASP A 282 6.67 -3.02 16.81
N LEU A 283 5.67 -2.34 17.38
CA LEU A 283 5.73 -0.89 17.59
C LEU A 283 6.91 -0.47 18.48
N ARG A 284 7.36 -1.34 19.39
CA ARG A 284 8.51 -1.07 20.30
C ARG A 284 9.85 -1.04 19.57
N ALA A 285 9.92 -1.56 18.34
CA ALA A 285 11.12 -1.48 17.53
C ALA A 285 11.44 -0.02 17.14
N LEU A 286 10.44 0.86 17.14
CA LEU A 286 10.59 2.28 16.89
C LEU A 286 10.66 3.07 18.20
N LYS A 287 11.42 4.15 18.18
CA LYS A 287 11.47 5.19 19.23
C LYS A 287 10.39 6.22 18.95
N TRP A 288 9.50 6.42 19.91
CA TRP A 288 8.36 7.34 19.80
C TRP A 288 8.57 8.58 20.65
N LYS A 289 8.06 9.73 20.21
CA LYS A 289 8.09 10.99 20.97
C LYS A 289 7.09 10.91 22.11
N ASN A 290 7.57 10.91 23.35
CA ASN A 290 6.77 10.94 24.58
C ASN A 290 5.85 9.72 24.79
N ILE A 291 5.97 8.66 23.98
CA ILE A 291 5.25 7.40 24.15
C ILE A 291 6.25 6.33 24.58
N ASP A 292 5.96 5.66 25.69
CA ASP A 292 6.65 4.44 26.08
C ASP A 292 5.67 3.26 26.03
N PHE A 293 6.07 2.20 25.34
CA PHE A 293 5.30 0.98 25.17
C PHE A 293 5.67 -0.10 26.20
N GLN A 294 6.55 0.20 27.17
CA GLN A 294 6.96 -0.77 28.20
C GLN A 294 5.76 -1.40 28.93
N LYS A 295 5.91 -2.69 29.25
CA LYS A 295 5.14 -3.46 30.23
C LYS A 295 6.07 -3.78 31.39
#